data_AF-Q6XMA8-F1
#
_entry.id   AF-Q6XMA8-F1
#
_cell.length_a   1.000
_cell.length_b   1.000
_cell.length_c   1.000
_cell.angle_alpha   90.00
_cell.angle_beta   90.00
_cell.angle_gamma   90.00
#
_symmetry.space_group_name_H-M   'P 1'
#
loop_
_entity.id
_entity.type
_entity.pdbx_description
1 polymer ?
#
loop_
_entity_poly.entity_id
_entity_poly.type
_entity_poly.pdbx_seq_one_letter_code
_entity_poly.pdbx_strand_id
1 'polypeptide(L)'
;GIVVNNGEKIVGHKGLGLISEVFSRGELEGLNGKSAIGHVRYATAGGSEVANVQPLLFRFSDHSMALAHNGNLINAKMLRRELEAEGSIFQTSSDTEVLLHLIKRSTKDSLIESVKEALNKVKGAFAYLLLTGNEMIVALDPNGFRPLSIGKMGDAYVVASETCAFDVVGATYIRDVEPGELLIINDEGIHVDRFTNDV
;
A
#
# COMPACT_ATOMS: atom_id res chain seq x y z
N GLY A 1 -2.49 -8.73 -7.39
CA GLY A 1 -1.05 -9.01 -7.53
C GLY A 1 -0.41 -9.14 -6.16
N ILE A 2 0.84 -9.58 -6.11
CA ILE A 2 1.64 -9.72 -4.89
C ILE A 2 3.00 -9.08 -5.15
N VAL A 3 3.50 -8.34 -4.16
CA VAL A 3 4.86 -7.82 -4.13
C VAL A 3 5.53 -8.30 -2.84
N VAL A 4 6.75 -8.81 -2.95
CA VAL A 4 7.54 -9.41 -1.86
C VAL A 4 8.89 -8.73 -1.75
N ASN A 5 9.33 -8.50 -0.53
CA ASN A 5 10.70 -8.12 -0.21
C ASN A 5 11.47 -9.38 0.20
N ASN A 6 12.47 -9.74 -0.62
CA ASN A 6 13.29 -10.93 -0.41
C ASN A 6 14.56 -10.67 0.42
N GLY A 7 14.72 -9.47 0.97
CA GLY A 7 15.91 -9.03 1.72
C GLY A 7 16.98 -8.36 0.86
N GLU A 8 16.99 -8.60 -0.45
CA GLU A 8 17.91 -7.94 -1.40
C GLU A 8 17.18 -6.90 -2.26
N LYS A 9 15.96 -7.23 -2.68
CA LYS A 9 15.15 -6.45 -3.60
C LYS A 9 13.66 -6.70 -3.36
N ILE A 10 12.87 -5.73 -3.81
CA ILE A 10 11.42 -5.89 -3.90
C ILE A 10 11.09 -6.42 -5.29
N VAL A 11 10.41 -7.56 -5.36
CA VAL A 11 9.92 -8.18 -6.61
C VAL A 11 8.42 -8.37 -6.54
N GLY A 12 7.74 -8.42 -7.68
CA GLY A 12 6.31 -8.65 -7.68
C GLY A 12 5.79 -9.24 -8.96
N HIS A 13 4.63 -9.88 -8.84
CA HIS A 13 3.87 -10.43 -9.95
C HIS A 13 2.42 -9.96 -9.87
N LYS A 14 1.87 -9.51 -10.99
CA LYS A 14 0.51 -9.01 -11.09
C LYS A 14 -0.07 -9.26 -12.47
N GLY A 15 -1.37 -9.49 -12.55
CA GLY A 15 -2.07 -9.75 -13.79
C GLY A 15 -3.56 -9.45 -13.68
N LEU A 16 -4.25 -9.52 -14.81
CA LEU A 16 -5.72 -9.45 -14.89
C LEU A 16 -6.33 -10.81 -14.60
N GLY A 17 -7.58 -10.81 -14.14
CA GLY A 17 -8.33 -12.02 -13.82
C GLY A 17 -8.33 -12.37 -12.34
N LEU A 18 -8.76 -13.58 -12.04
CA LEU A 18 -8.81 -14.12 -10.68
C LEU A 18 -7.41 -14.45 -10.17
N ILE A 19 -7.24 -14.50 -8.85
CA ILE A 19 -5.95 -14.85 -8.21
C ILE A 19 -5.45 -16.20 -8.74
N SER A 20 -6.33 -17.20 -8.84
CA SER A 20 -6.00 -18.54 -9.33
C SER A 20 -5.49 -18.56 -10.78
N GLU A 21 -5.89 -17.58 -11.60
CA GLU A 21 -5.43 -17.46 -12.99
C GLU A 21 -4.07 -16.77 -13.05
N VAL A 22 -3.91 -15.69 -12.28
CA VAL A 22 -2.68 -14.86 -12.23
C VAL A 22 -1.48 -15.65 -11.71
N PHE A 23 -1.70 -16.63 -10.83
CA PHE A 23 -0.64 -17.44 -10.20
C PHE A 23 -0.74 -18.94 -10.59
N SER A 24 -1.16 -19.23 -11.82
CA SER A 24 -1.47 -20.61 -12.27
C SER A 24 -0.27 -21.44 -12.75
N ARG A 25 0.90 -20.83 -13.03
CA ARG A 25 2.03 -21.47 -13.71
C ARG A 25 3.34 -21.35 -12.94
N GLY A 26 3.27 -21.38 -11.61
CA GLY A 26 4.45 -21.32 -10.73
C GLY A 26 4.97 -19.91 -10.47
N GLU A 27 4.25 -18.86 -10.86
CA GLU A 27 4.69 -17.48 -10.60
C GLU A 27 4.81 -17.18 -9.10
N LEU A 28 4.04 -17.88 -8.26
CA LEU A 28 4.12 -17.78 -6.81
C LEU A 28 5.46 -18.33 -6.26
N GLU A 29 6.05 -19.33 -6.91
CA GLU A 29 7.32 -19.95 -6.48
C GLU A 29 8.50 -18.97 -6.57
N GLY A 30 8.41 -17.95 -7.43
CA GLY A 30 9.41 -16.89 -7.55
C GLY A 30 9.29 -15.78 -6.50
N LEU A 31 8.22 -15.79 -5.69
CA LEU A 31 7.90 -14.72 -4.73
C LEU A 31 8.30 -15.11 -3.30
N ASN A 32 9.59 -15.32 -3.09
CA ASN A 32 10.15 -15.69 -1.78
C ASN A 32 10.62 -14.45 -1.02
N GLY A 33 10.33 -14.37 0.27
CA GLY A 33 10.79 -13.29 1.13
C GLY A 33 10.11 -13.27 2.50
N LYS A 34 10.53 -12.33 3.34
CA LYS A 34 10.05 -12.22 4.73
C LYS A 34 8.85 -11.29 4.91
N SER A 35 8.57 -10.44 3.92
CA SER A 35 7.46 -9.50 3.95
C SER A 35 6.86 -9.32 2.56
N ALA A 36 5.55 -9.14 2.52
CA ALA A 36 4.80 -9.03 1.27
C ALA A 36 3.55 -8.17 1.44
N ILE A 37 3.13 -7.52 0.37
CA ILE A 37 1.82 -6.89 0.25
C ILE A 37 1.08 -7.43 -0.97
N GLY A 38 -0.23 -7.58 -0.83
CA GLY A 38 -1.11 -8.09 -1.89
C GLY A 38 -2.25 -7.11 -2.15
N HIS A 39 -2.81 -7.18 -3.36
CA HIS A 39 -4.02 -6.43 -3.68
C HIS A 39 -4.91 -7.21 -4.65
N VAL A 40 -6.20 -7.27 -4.31
CA VAL A 40 -7.28 -7.79 -5.17
C VAL A 40 -8.07 -6.59 -5.65
N ARG A 41 -8.10 -6.37 -6.97
CA ARG A 41 -8.71 -5.17 -7.54
C ARG A 41 -10.12 -5.47 -8.03
N TYR A 42 -11.08 -4.70 -7.53
CA TYR A 42 -12.34 -4.51 -8.23
C TYR A 42 -12.16 -3.40 -9.27
N ALA A 43 -12.35 -3.71 -10.55
CA ALA A 43 -12.17 -2.74 -11.61
C ALA A 43 -13.38 -1.77 -11.65
N THR A 44 -13.29 -0.66 -10.91
CA THR A 44 -14.19 0.50 -11.07
C THR A 44 -13.59 1.50 -12.08
N ALA A 45 -13.80 2.80 -11.85
CA ALA A 45 -13.13 3.89 -12.56
C ALA A 45 -11.60 3.71 -12.62
N GLY A 46 -10.98 4.18 -13.70
CA GLY A 46 -9.55 4.03 -13.98
C GLY A 46 -9.23 2.97 -15.05
N GLY A 47 -10.20 2.15 -15.47
CA GLY A 47 -10.03 1.22 -16.60
C GLY A 47 -9.39 -0.11 -16.23
N SER A 48 -9.51 -1.10 -17.11
CA SER A 48 -9.13 -2.51 -16.88
C SER A 48 -7.70 -2.84 -17.34
N GLU A 49 -6.85 -1.83 -17.49
CA GLU A 49 -5.48 -2.03 -17.95
C GLU A 49 -4.60 -2.69 -16.89
N VAL A 50 -3.64 -3.50 -17.34
CA VAL A 50 -2.64 -4.16 -16.48
C VAL A 50 -1.84 -3.13 -15.66
N ALA A 51 -1.61 -1.94 -16.23
CA ALA A 51 -0.91 -0.84 -15.55
C ALA A 51 -1.54 -0.49 -14.19
N ASN A 52 -2.88 -0.53 -14.11
CA ASN A 52 -3.66 -0.20 -12.92
C ASN A 52 -3.81 -1.37 -11.94
N VAL A 53 -3.33 -2.56 -12.28
CA VAL A 53 -3.31 -3.68 -11.33
C VAL A 53 -2.31 -3.36 -10.22
N GLN A 54 -2.70 -3.60 -8.98
CA GLN A 54 -1.88 -3.32 -7.80
C GLN A 54 -1.33 -4.63 -7.17
N PRO A 55 -0.31 -4.55 -6.30
CA PRO A 55 0.43 -3.35 -5.89
C PRO A 55 1.22 -2.68 -7.03
N LEU A 56 1.35 -1.35 -6.97
CA LEU A 56 2.24 -0.61 -7.87
C LEU A 56 3.65 -0.66 -7.30
N LEU A 57 4.62 -1.15 -8.08
CA LEU A 57 6.02 -1.25 -7.68
C LEU A 57 6.84 -0.18 -8.40
N PHE A 58 7.47 0.68 -7.64
CA PHE A 58 8.34 1.74 -8.14
C PHE A 58 9.78 1.48 -7.73
N ARG A 59 10.70 1.74 -8.68
CA ARG A 59 12.14 1.60 -8.48
C ARG A 59 12.80 2.94 -8.63
N PHE A 60 13.54 3.35 -7.61
CA PHE A 60 14.38 4.53 -7.61
C PHE A 60 15.84 4.09 -7.75
N SER A 61 16.74 5.07 -7.87
CA SER A 61 18.19 4.82 -7.98
C SER A 61 18.77 4.05 -6.79
N ASP A 62 18.20 4.26 -5.61
CA ASP A 62 18.75 3.87 -4.33
C ASP A 62 17.82 2.94 -3.52
N HIS A 63 16.53 2.89 -3.84
CA HIS A 63 15.56 2.05 -3.14
C HIS A 63 14.38 1.65 -4.04
N SER A 64 13.51 0.77 -3.53
CA SER A 64 12.23 0.42 -4.16
C SER A 64 11.10 0.60 -3.17
N MET A 65 9.90 0.90 -3.68
CA MET A 65 8.70 1.05 -2.87
C MET A 65 7.51 0.44 -3.61
N ALA A 66 6.70 -0.32 -2.90
CA ALA A 66 5.45 -0.85 -3.42
C ALA A 66 4.27 -0.26 -2.67
N LEU A 67 3.16 -0.02 -3.38
CA LEU A 67 1.98 0.62 -2.83
C LEU A 67 0.71 -0.14 -3.25
N ALA A 68 -0.14 -0.45 -2.28
CA ALA A 68 -1.49 -0.97 -2.47
C ALA A 68 -2.49 -0.07 -1.77
N HIS A 69 -3.65 0.12 -2.38
CA HIS A 69 -4.65 1.10 -1.97
C HIS A 69 -6.06 0.56 -2.17
N ASN A 70 -6.83 0.54 -1.09
CA ASN A 70 -8.28 0.35 -1.12
C ASN A 70 -8.95 1.68 -0.76
N GLY A 71 -9.69 2.28 -1.68
CA GLY A 71 -10.23 3.62 -1.47
C GLY A 71 -10.52 4.37 -2.75
N ASN A 72 -10.89 5.64 -2.60
CA ASN A 72 -11.08 6.58 -3.69
C ASN A 72 -10.71 7.98 -3.22
N LEU A 73 -9.78 8.62 -3.92
CA LEU A 73 -9.30 9.95 -3.58
C LEU A 73 -10.11 11.00 -4.33
N ILE A 74 -10.88 11.81 -3.61
CA ILE A 74 -11.77 12.81 -4.22
C ILE A 74 -11.00 13.97 -4.87
N ASN A 75 -9.78 14.25 -4.41
CA ASN A 75 -8.93 15.30 -4.95
C ASN A 75 -7.79 14.78 -5.85
N ALA A 76 -7.75 13.48 -6.19
CA ALA A 76 -6.66 12.92 -7.00
C ALA A 76 -6.49 13.60 -8.37
N LYS A 77 -7.58 13.97 -9.05
CA LYS A 77 -7.51 14.69 -10.33
C LYS A 77 -6.85 16.05 -10.23
N MET A 78 -7.11 16.78 -9.14
CA MET A 78 -6.50 18.08 -8.89
C MET A 78 -5.02 17.91 -8.59
N LEU A 79 -4.68 17.03 -7.64
CA LEU A 79 -3.30 16.75 -7.25
C LEU A 79 -2.46 16.25 -8.43
N ARG A 80 -3.04 15.39 -9.27
CA ARG A 80 -2.39 14.92 -10.50
C ARG A 80 -2.03 16.05 -11.44
N ARG A 81 -2.95 17.00 -11.68
CA ARG A 81 -2.69 18.15 -12.56
C ARG A 81 -1.59 19.05 -12.01
N GLU A 82 -1.57 19.28 -10.70
CA GLU A 82 -0.51 20.04 -10.03
C GLU A 82 0.84 19.34 -10.22
N LEU A 83 0.90 18.05 -9.92
CA LEU A 83 2.10 17.22 -10.08
C LEU A 83 2.58 17.21 -11.54
N GLU A 84 1.70 17.03 -12.52
CA GLU A 84 2.02 17.07 -13.95
C GLU A 84 2.54 18.45 -14.38
N ALA A 85 1.96 19.54 -13.87
CA ALA A 85 2.44 20.91 -14.15
C ALA A 85 3.84 21.17 -13.59
N GLU A 86 4.21 20.43 -12.55
CA GLU A 86 5.53 20.47 -11.92
C GLU A 86 6.49 19.41 -12.47
N GLY A 87 6.09 18.70 -13.53
CA GLY A 87 6.94 17.79 -14.31
C GLY A 87 6.83 16.31 -13.97
N SER A 88 5.91 15.91 -13.09
CA SER A 88 5.65 14.48 -12.82
C SER A 88 5.04 13.79 -14.05
N ILE A 89 5.54 12.60 -14.36
CA ILE A 89 4.97 11.72 -15.37
C ILE A 89 4.25 10.57 -14.66
N PHE A 90 2.98 10.36 -15.01
CA PHE A 90 2.17 9.27 -14.48
C PHE A 90 2.11 8.11 -15.46
N GLN A 91 2.35 6.90 -14.97
CA GLN A 91 2.32 5.67 -15.78
C GLN A 91 0.98 4.94 -15.71
N THR A 92 0.14 5.31 -14.74
CA THR A 92 -1.16 4.71 -14.50
C THR A 92 -2.23 5.80 -14.45
N SER A 93 -3.49 5.38 -14.54
CA SER A 93 -4.65 6.24 -14.23
C SER A 93 -5.11 6.06 -12.78
N SER A 94 -4.38 5.29 -11.97
CA SER A 94 -4.74 4.97 -10.60
C SER A 94 -4.43 6.12 -9.65
N ASP A 95 -5.41 6.49 -8.82
CA ASP A 95 -5.23 7.45 -7.72
C ASP A 95 -4.11 7.02 -6.75
N THR A 96 -3.82 5.72 -6.68
CA THR A 96 -2.69 5.15 -5.92
C THR A 96 -1.36 5.81 -6.27
N GLU A 97 -1.11 6.11 -7.54
CA GLU A 97 0.17 6.69 -7.98
C GLU A 97 0.35 8.13 -7.48
N VAL A 98 -0.73 8.87 -7.24
CA VAL A 98 -0.68 10.25 -6.72
C VAL A 98 0.04 10.31 -5.38
N LEU A 99 -0.25 9.37 -4.46
CA LEU A 99 0.39 9.35 -3.14
C LEU A 99 1.92 9.19 -3.27
N LEU A 100 2.39 8.33 -4.17
CA LEU A 100 3.82 8.12 -4.38
C LEU A 100 4.52 9.40 -4.86
N HIS A 101 3.93 10.09 -5.85
CA HIS A 101 4.51 11.35 -6.33
C HIS A 101 4.57 12.39 -5.22
N LEU A 102 3.54 12.47 -4.37
CA LEU A 102 3.57 13.36 -3.20
C LEU A 102 4.68 12.99 -2.21
N ILE A 103 4.84 11.70 -1.90
CA ILE A 103 5.92 11.21 -1.02
C ILE A 103 7.28 11.58 -1.62
N LYS A 104 7.49 11.37 -2.92
CA LYS A 104 8.80 11.60 -3.55
C LYS A 104 9.17 13.07 -3.65
N ARG A 105 8.19 13.97 -3.65
CA ARG A 105 8.40 15.42 -3.71
C ARG A 105 8.49 16.09 -2.34
N SER A 106 8.18 15.36 -1.27
CA SER A 106 8.43 15.79 0.09
C SER A 106 9.91 16.13 0.29
N THR A 107 10.16 17.20 1.04
CA THR A 107 11.51 17.61 1.47
C THR A 107 11.81 17.21 2.91
N LYS A 108 10.96 16.36 3.53
CA LYS A 108 11.16 15.87 4.89
C LYS A 108 12.37 14.94 4.98
N ASP A 109 13.00 14.95 6.14
CA ASP A 109 14.25 14.21 6.40
C ASP A 109 14.05 12.69 6.50
N SER A 110 12.81 12.22 6.73
CA SER A 110 12.49 10.80 6.83
C SER A 110 11.37 10.39 5.88
N LEU A 111 11.38 9.10 5.52
CA LEU A 111 10.31 8.51 4.73
C LEU A 111 8.97 8.61 5.47
N ILE A 112 8.94 8.30 6.76
CA ILE A 112 7.72 8.34 7.57
C ILE A 112 7.11 9.74 7.58
N GLU A 113 7.91 10.79 7.78
CA GLU A 113 7.41 12.16 7.73
C GLU A 113 6.93 12.57 6.32
N SER A 114 7.59 12.07 5.28
CA SER A 114 7.16 12.27 3.89
C SER A 114 5.83 11.58 3.58
N VAL A 115 5.62 10.38 4.14
CA VAL A 115 4.35 9.64 4.05
C VAL A 115 3.27 10.40 4.82
N LYS A 116 3.52 10.85 6.05
CA LYS A 116 2.57 11.65 6.84
C LYS A 116 2.18 12.94 6.12
N GLU A 117 3.13 13.64 5.50
CA GLU A 117 2.84 14.83 4.70
C GLU A 117 1.94 14.49 3.49
N ALA A 118 2.27 13.44 2.74
CA ALA A 118 1.48 13.01 1.59
C ALA A 118 0.05 12.60 1.97
N LEU A 119 -0.11 11.84 3.06
CA LEU A 119 -1.40 11.41 3.59
C LEU A 119 -2.30 12.59 4.01
N ASN A 120 -1.71 13.68 4.51
CA ASN A 120 -2.47 14.90 4.85
C ASN A 120 -2.93 15.72 3.64
N LYS A 121 -2.27 15.56 2.48
CA LYS A 121 -2.63 16.23 1.22
C LYS A 121 -3.76 15.51 0.47
N VAL A 122 -3.78 14.18 0.50
CA VAL A 122 -4.86 13.41 -0.13
C VAL A 122 -6.17 13.55 0.66
N LYS A 123 -7.30 13.56 -0.04
CA LYS A 123 -8.64 13.64 0.55
C LYS A 123 -9.52 12.54 -0.02
N GLY A 124 -10.38 11.97 0.81
CA GLY A 124 -11.27 10.88 0.46
C GLY A 124 -11.11 9.70 1.41
N ALA A 125 -11.54 8.53 0.95
CA ALA A 125 -11.42 7.28 1.69
C ALA A 125 -10.16 6.53 1.23
N PHE A 126 -9.35 6.05 2.16
CA PHE A 126 -8.17 5.25 1.84
C PHE A 126 -7.78 4.30 2.97
N ALA A 127 -7.37 3.11 2.57
CA ALA A 127 -6.55 2.19 3.35
C ALA A 127 -5.33 1.87 2.49
N TYR A 128 -4.14 2.25 2.97
CA TYR A 128 -2.88 2.08 2.26
C TYR A 128 -2.01 1.02 2.92
N LEU A 129 -1.35 0.22 2.06
CA LEU A 129 -0.20 -0.60 2.42
C LEU A 129 0.99 -0.17 1.57
N LEU A 130 2.09 0.19 2.22
CA LEU A 130 3.38 0.46 1.60
C LEU A 130 4.35 -0.63 2.02
N LEU A 131 5.18 -1.07 1.09
CA LEU A 131 6.29 -1.98 1.38
C LEU A 131 7.59 -1.38 0.85
N THR A 132 8.60 -1.31 1.71
CA THR A 132 9.97 -0.92 1.37
C THR A 132 10.94 -2.08 1.63
N GLY A 133 12.24 -1.84 1.45
CA GLY A 133 13.28 -2.83 1.76
C GLY A 133 13.37 -3.19 3.24
N ASN A 134 12.86 -2.33 4.14
CA ASN A 134 13.07 -2.47 5.58
C ASN A 134 11.77 -2.53 6.38
N GLU A 135 10.68 -1.97 5.86
CA GLU A 135 9.43 -1.81 6.63
C GLU A 135 8.18 -1.91 5.76
N MET A 136 7.08 -2.31 6.39
CA MET A 136 5.73 -2.18 5.88
C MET A 136 5.04 -1.03 6.63
N ILE A 137 4.47 -0.08 5.88
CA ILE A 137 3.73 1.06 6.46
C ILE A 137 2.27 0.88 6.12
N VAL A 138 1.40 1.07 7.11
CA VAL A 138 -0.05 0.90 6.99
C VAL A 138 -0.73 2.19 7.43
N ALA A 139 -1.65 2.70 6.62
CA ALA A 139 -2.36 3.94 6.96
C ALA A 139 -3.85 3.80 6.67
N LEU A 140 -4.68 4.31 7.59
CA LEU A 140 -6.12 4.39 7.42
C LEU A 140 -6.58 5.85 7.43
N ASP A 141 -7.48 6.21 6.53
CA ASP A 141 -7.99 7.58 6.43
C ASP A 141 -8.62 8.07 7.75
N PRO A 142 -8.67 9.39 7.99
CA PRO A 142 -9.07 9.93 9.28
C PRO A 142 -10.53 9.65 9.68
N ASN A 143 -11.37 9.21 8.73
CA ASN A 143 -12.76 8.86 9.00
C ASN A 143 -12.97 7.34 9.09
N GLY A 144 -11.94 6.53 8.80
CA GLY A 144 -12.05 5.07 8.80
C GLY A 144 -13.05 4.52 7.77
N PHE A 145 -13.15 5.14 6.59
CA PHE A 145 -14.16 4.75 5.60
C PHE A 145 -13.98 3.32 5.04
N ARG A 146 -12.75 2.81 5.05
CA ARG A 146 -12.43 1.45 4.58
C ARG A 146 -12.01 0.58 5.77
N PRO A 147 -12.50 -0.67 5.86
CA PRO A 147 -12.08 -1.55 6.93
C PRO A 147 -10.61 -1.95 6.74
N LEU A 148 -9.89 -2.00 7.84
CA LEU A 148 -8.51 -2.44 7.89
C LEU A 148 -8.21 -2.96 9.30
N SER A 149 -7.79 -4.22 9.39
CA SER A 149 -7.54 -4.89 10.66
C SER A 149 -6.12 -5.44 10.70
N ILE A 150 -5.61 -5.61 11.92
CA ILE A 150 -4.28 -6.18 12.21
C ILE A 150 -4.47 -7.50 12.95
N GLY A 151 -3.69 -8.50 12.55
CA GLY A 151 -3.58 -9.78 13.20
C GLY A 151 -2.12 -10.18 13.43
N LYS A 152 -1.92 -11.31 14.12
CA LYS A 152 -0.62 -11.93 14.34
C LYS A 152 -0.63 -13.40 13.92
N MET A 153 0.40 -13.86 13.23
CA MET A 153 0.61 -15.26 12.86
C MET A 153 2.01 -15.68 13.33
N GLY A 154 2.08 -16.40 14.45
CA GLY A 154 3.35 -16.60 15.15
C GLY A 154 3.95 -15.26 15.57
N ASP A 155 5.14 -14.93 15.07
CA ASP A 155 5.80 -13.63 15.29
C ASP A 155 5.50 -12.60 14.19
N ALA A 156 4.88 -13.01 13.09
CA ALA A 156 4.57 -12.12 11.98
C ALA A 156 3.30 -11.29 12.24
N TYR A 157 3.35 -10.01 11.85
CA TYR A 157 2.15 -9.18 11.74
C TYR A 157 1.49 -9.35 10.38
N VAL A 158 0.17 -9.46 10.37
CA VAL A 158 -0.64 -9.53 9.15
C VAL A 158 -1.67 -8.40 9.18
N VAL A 159 -1.94 -7.83 8.00
CA VAL A 159 -2.92 -6.75 7.84
C VAL A 159 -3.84 -7.10 6.68
N ALA A 160 -5.14 -6.93 6.87
CA ALA A 160 -6.15 -7.27 5.88
C ALA A 160 -7.33 -6.31 5.93
N SER A 161 -8.01 -6.13 4.80
CA SER A 161 -9.25 -5.35 4.76
C SER A 161 -10.38 -5.97 5.59
N GLU A 162 -10.37 -7.30 5.75
CA GLU A 162 -11.41 -8.05 6.48
C GLU A 162 -10.79 -9.19 7.28
N THR A 163 -11.35 -9.46 8.46
CA THR A 163 -10.82 -10.47 9.40
C THR A 163 -10.96 -11.90 8.91
N CYS A 164 -11.85 -12.18 7.94
CA CYS A 164 -11.98 -13.51 7.34
C CYS A 164 -10.67 -14.00 6.70
N ALA A 165 -9.79 -13.08 6.27
CA ALA A 165 -8.47 -13.44 5.77
C ALA A 165 -7.59 -14.04 6.88
N PHE A 166 -7.77 -13.61 8.13
CA PHE A 166 -7.03 -14.15 9.28
C PHE A 166 -7.44 -15.58 9.59
N ASP A 167 -8.74 -15.88 9.55
CA ASP A 167 -9.26 -17.23 9.75
C ASP A 167 -8.69 -18.21 8.70
N VAL A 168 -8.59 -17.76 7.44
CA VAL A 168 -8.07 -18.57 6.34
C VAL A 168 -6.58 -18.89 6.51
N VAL A 169 -5.77 -17.93 6.98
CA VAL A 169 -4.31 -18.12 7.13
C VAL A 169 -3.89 -18.59 8.52
N GLY A 170 -4.83 -18.69 9.47
CA GLY A 170 -4.54 -19.07 10.86
C GLY A 170 -3.92 -17.94 11.70
N ALA A 171 -4.20 -16.68 11.36
CA ALA A 171 -3.77 -15.53 12.15
C ALA A 171 -4.78 -15.20 13.27
N THR A 172 -4.27 -14.76 14.41
CA THR A 172 -5.07 -14.26 15.53
C THR A 172 -5.34 -12.77 15.34
N TYR A 173 -6.61 -12.38 15.34
CA TYR A 173 -7.01 -10.97 15.34
C TYR A 173 -6.45 -10.23 16.57
N ILE A 174 -5.93 -9.01 16.36
CA ILE A 174 -5.47 -8.13 17.44
C ILE A 174 -6.48 -7.00 17.66
N ARG A 175 -6.67 -6.15 16.64
CA ARG A 175 -7.56 -5.00 16.63
C ARG A 175 -7.73 -4.43 15.21
N ASP A 176 -8.65 -3.50 15.06
CA ASP A 176 -8.74 -2.67 13.87
C ASP A 176 -7.68 -1.56 13.88
N VAL A 177 -7.26 -1.13 12.69
CA VAL A 177 -6.45 0.08 12.51
C VAL A 177 -7.33 1.28 12.81
N GLU A 178 -6.85 2.22 13.61
CA GLU A 178 -7.64 3.39 13.99
C GLU A 178 -7.69 4.44 12.87
N PRO A 179 -8.77 5.23 12.77
CA PRO A 179 -8.82 6.36 11.85
C PRO A 179 -7.68 7.35 12.12
N GLY A 180 -6.94 7.71 11.06
CA GLY A 180 -5.78 8.60 11.14
C GLY A 180 -4.48 7.94 11.63
N GLU A 181 -4.51 6.64 11.91
CA GLU A 181 -3.36 5.87 12.37
C GLU A 181 -2.38 5.55 11.24
N LEU A 182 -1.10 5.53 11.62
CA LEU A 182 0.02 5.10 10.79
C LEU A 182 0.79 4.03 11.56
N LEU A 183 0.82 2.80 11.03
CA LEU A 183 1.58 1.71 11.62
C LEU A 183 2.85 1.50 10.82
N ILE A 184 3.97 1.33 11.51
CA ILE A 184 5.25 0.96 10.93
C ILE A 184 5.63 -0.41 11.47
N ILE A 185 5.73 -1.39 10.57
CA ILE A 185 6.03 -2.78 10.90
C ILE A 185 7.37 -3.16 10.28
N ASN A 186 8.33 -3.55 11.11
CA ASN A 186 9.67 -3.95 10.69
C ASN A 186 10.21 -5.07 11.61
N ASP A 187 11.51 -5.39 11.49
CA ASP A 187 12.15 -6.47 12.26
C ASP A 187 12.20 -6.18 13.78
N GLU A 188 12.01 -4.92 14.21
CA GLU A 188 11.94 -4.52 15.62
C GLU A 188 10.52 -4.65 16.21
N GLY A 189 9.51 -4.88 15.35
CA GLY A 189 8.12 -5.09 15.73
C GLY A 189 7.17 -4.09 15.06
N ILE A 190 6.14 -3.69 15.80
CA ILE A 190 5.13 -2.72 15.36
C ILE A 190 5.29 -1.42 16.15
N HIS A 191 5.44 -0.31 15.44
CA HIS A 191 5.37 1.03 15.98
C HIS A 191 4.05 1.68 15.55
N VAL A 192 3.38 2.31 16.50
CA VAL A 192 2.10 3.00 16.29
C VAL A 192 2.34 4.50 16.32
N ASP A 193 1.96 5.18 15.25
CA ASP A 193 2.03 6.62 15.08
C ASP A 193 0.70 7.13 14.49
N ARG A 194 0.54 8.44 14.36
CA ARG A 194 -0.61 9.08 13.73
C ARG A 194 -0.16 10.14 12.76
N PHE A 195 -0.72 10.14 11.55
CA PHE A 195 -0.48 11.22 10.59
C PHE A 195 -1.41 12.41 10.79
N THR A 196 -2.54 12.21 11.49
CA THR A 196 -3.44 13.29 11.91
C THR A 196 -4.19 12.91 13.19
N ASN A 197 -4.70 13.92 13.89
CA ASN A 197 -5.66 13.78 14.99
C ASN A 197 -7.05 14.32 14.65
N ASP A 198 -7.23 14.81 13.42
CA ASP A 198 -8.50 15.32 12.94
C ASP A 198 -9.42 14.13 12.59
N VAL A 199 -10.15 13.64 13.58
CA VAL A 199 -11.15 12.56 13.48
C VAL A 199 -12.55 13.17 13.44
#